data_AF-A0A314YD86-F1
#
_entry.id   AF-A0A314YD86-F1
#
_cell.length_a   1.000
_cell.length_b   1.000
_cell.length_c   1.000
_cell.angle_alpha   90.00
_cell.angle_beta   90.00
_cell.angle_gamma   90.00
#
_symmetry.space_group_name_H-M   'P 1'
#
loop_
_entity.id
_entity.type
_entity.pdbx_description
1 polymer ?
#
loop_
_entity_poly.entity_id
_entity_poly.type
_entity_poly.pdbx_seq_one_letter_code
_entity_poly.pdbx_strand_id
1 'polypeptide(L)'
;MAEICSSFPTTGSLYFWAAHLAGPRWGPFASWCCAWFETIGVIFAIGAQAYSGSQALQMIILIATGTNKGGGYFASKGVFLCLYMALILIWAVVGGLLVIVMLPLVAPSTQPASYVFTHFETSPESTGVSSIPYAVILSVLLSIYSLFDYDASY
;
A
#
# COMPACT_ATOMS: atom_id res chain seq x y z
N MET A 1 -4.24 -19.73 -4.69
CA MET A 1 -4.91 -19.04 -3.56
C MET A 1 -6.19 -19.75 -3.13
N ALA A 2 -7.09 -20.15 -4.03
CA ALA A 2 -8.40 -20.72 -3.66
C ALA A 2 -8.34 -21.91 -2.65
N GLU A 3 -7.40 -22.85 -2.81
CA GLU A 3 -7.24 -23.97 -1.85
C GLU A 3 -6.69 -23.56 -0.47
N ILE A 4 -5.88 -22.50 -0.41
CA ILE A 4 -5.29 -21.98 0.84
C ILE A 4 -6.32 -21.12 1.59
N CYS A 5 -7.08 -20.29 0.86
CA CYS A 5 -8.21 -19.53 1.39
C CYS A 5 -9.29 -20.44 2.02
N SER A 6 -9.50 -21.64 1.45
CA SER A 6 -10.50 -22.59 1.98
C SER A 6 -10.00 -23.39 3.19
N SER A 7 -8.68 -23.52 3.38
CA SER A 7 -8.09 -24.29 4.48
C SER A 7 -7.81 -23.44 5.73
N PHE A 8 -7.71 -22.11 5.60
CA PHE A 8 -7.49 -21.19 6.70
C PHE A 8 -8.48 -20.02 6.65
N PRO A 9 -9.68 -20.12 7.27
CA PRO A 9 -10.69 -19.06 7.24
C PRO A 9 -10.40 -17.89 8.20
N THR A 10 -9.23 -17.88 8.84
CA THR A 10 -8.78 -16.77 9.69
C THR A 10 -8.11 -15.69 8.84
N THR A 11 -8.47 -14.43 9.10
CA THR A 11 -7.94 -13.17 8.57
C THR A 11 -6.43 -12.99 8.78
N GLY A 12 -5.63 -13.90 8.23
CA GLY A 12 -4.18 -13.82 8.18
C GLY A 12 -3.77 -13.49 6.76
N SER A 13 -3.14 -12.33 6.57
CA SER A 13 -2.57 -11.94 5.28
C SER A 13 -1.51 -12.95 4.78
N LEU A 14 -0.98 -12.75 3.58
CA LEU A 14 0.01 -13.63 2.95
C LEU A 14 1.20 -14.00 3.87
N TYR A 15 1.54 -13.13 4.81
CA TYR A 15 2.57 -13.35 5.82
C TYR A 15 2.21 -14.45 6.81
N PHE A 16 0.94 -14.55 7.23
CA PHE A 16 0.47 -15.60 8.13
C PHE A 16 0.55 -16.98 7.47
N TRP A 17 0.19 -17.07 6.19
CA TRP A 17 0.33 -18.29 5.42
C TRP A 17 1.80 -18.68 5.19
N ALA A 18 2.66 -17.71 4.87
CA ALA A 18 4.10 -17.92 4.76
C ALA A 18 4.72 -18.40 6.09
N ALA A 19 4.28 -17.84 7.21
CA ALA A 19 4.72 -18.26 8.54
C ALA A 19 4.26 -19.68 8.89
N HIS A 20 3.02 -20.03 8.56
CA HIS A 20 2.44 -21.33 8.88
C HIS A 20 3.05 -22.46 8.02
N LEU A 21 3.26 -22.22 6.72
CA LEU A 21 3.86 -23.18 5.79
C LEU A 21 5.35 -23.45 6.06
N ALA A 22 6.09 -22.46 6.58
CA ALA A 22 7.51 -22.61 6.90
C ALA A 22 7.77 -23.28 8.27
N GLY A 23 6.73 -23.58 9.04
CA GLY A 23 6.81 -24.27 10.33
C GLY A 23 7.34 -23.40 11.49
N PRO A 24 7.31 -23.90 12.74
CA PRO A 24 7.50 -23.08 13.95
C PRO A 24 8.90 -22.45 14.09
N ARG A 25 9.92 -22.99 13.39
CA ARG A 25 11.30 -22.50 13.46
C ARG A 25 11.64 -21.47 12.38
N TRP A 26 11.04 -21.57 11.18
CA TRP A 26 11.34 -20.70 10.04
C TRP A 26 10.18 -19.75 9.69
N GLY A 27 9.02 -19.91 10.31
CA GLY A 27 7.84 -19.08 10.10
C GLY A 27 8.08 -17.57 10.23
N PRO A 28 8.70 -17.10 11.32
CA PRO A 28 9.00 -15.67 11.48
C PRO A 28 9.96 -15.12 10.41
N PHE A 29 10.89 -15.93 9.92
CA PHE A 29 11.82 -15.52 8.86
C PHE A 29 11.16 -15.49 7.48
N ALA A 30 10.36 -16.52 7.16
CA ALA A 30 9.64 -16.60 5.90
C ALA A 30 8.62 -15.46 5.74
N SER A 31 7.89 -15.14 6.80
CA SER A 31 6.96 -13.99 6.82
C SER A 31 7.69 -12.66 6.67
N TRP A 32 8.85 -12.49 7.33
CA TRP A 32 9.67 -11.29 7.17
C TRP A 32 10.15 -11.11 5.72
N CYS A 33 10.69 -12.15 5.09
CA CYS A 33 11.06 -12.08 3.68
C CYS A 33 9.86 -11.79 2.77
N CYS A 34 8.71 -12.41 3.04
CA CYS A 34 7.48 -12.18 2.29
C CYS A 34 7.03 -10.71 2.37
N ALA A 35 7.07 -10.11 3.56
CA ALA A 35 6.75 -8.69 3.76
C ALA A 35 7.66 -7.77 2.95
N TRP A 36 8.97 -8.04 2.92
CA TRP A 36 9.89 -7.23 2.14
C TRP A 36 9.69 -7.37 0.64
N PHE A 37 9.50 -8.60 0.13
CA PHE A 37 9.27 -8.79 -1.29
C PHE A 37 7.97 -8.15 -1.77
N GLU A 38 6.92 -8.25 -0.97
CA GLU A 38 5.66 -7.61 -1.28
C GLU A 38 5.77 -6.08 -1.25
N THR A 39 6.41 -5.52 -0.21
CA THR A 39 6.67 -4.07 -0.12
C THR A 39 7.40 -3.55 -1.35
N ILE A 40 8.44 -4.26 -1.77
CA ILE A 40 9.21 -3.91 -2.97
C ILE A 40 8.32 -4.01 -4.21
N GLY A 41 7.52 -5.07 -4.32
CA GLY A 41 6.57 -5.27 -5.41
C GLY A 41 5.57 -4.13 -5.55
N VAL A 42 4.97 -3.69 -4.44
CA VAL A 42 4.03 -2.57 -4.40
C VAL A 42 4.70 -1.26 -4.83
N ILE A 43 5.90 -0.96 -4.32
CA ILE A 43 6.66 0.24 -4.72
C ILE A 43 6.89 0.27 -6.23
N PHE A 44 7.31 -0.85 -6.82
CA PHE A 44 7.52 -0.95 -8.26
C PHE A 44 6.21 -0.88 -9.05
N ALA A 45 5.14 -1.50 -8.57
CA ALA A 45 3.83 -1.48 -9.22
C ALA A 45 3.25 -0.06 -9.30
N ILE A 46 3.34 0.71 -8.21
CA ILE A 46 2.90 2.11 -8.18
C ILE A 46 3.73 2.96 -9.15
N GLY A 47 5.05 2.80 -9.13
CA GLY A 47 5.94 3.51 -10.05
C GLY A 47 5.62 3.18 -11.52
N ALA A 48 5.37 1.91 -11.83
CA ALA A 48 4.98 1.49 -13.17
C ALA A 48 3.63 2.09 -13.58
N GLN A 49 2.64 2.09 -12.69
CA GLN A 49 1.30 2.61 -12.99
C GLN A 49 1.29 4.12 -13.20
N ALA A 50 2.01 4.88 -12.37
CA ALA A 50 2.19 6.31 -12.56
C ALA A 50 2.94 6.63 -13.87
N TYR A 51 3.92 5.80 -14.25
CA TYR A 51 4.65 5.96 -15.51
C TYR A 51 3.73 5.74 -16.70
N SER A 52 2.94 4.66 -16.70
CA SER A 52 1.94 4.39 -17.75
C SER A 52 0.89 5.50 -17.84
N GLY A 53 0.42 6.03 -16.70
CA GLY A 53 -0.52 7.16 -16.66
C GLY A 53 0.08 8.42 -17.27
N SER A 54 1.33 8.73 -16.95
CA SER A 54 2.05 9.89 -17.51
C SER A 54 2.27 9.75 -19.02
N GLN A 55 2.60 8.54 -19.48
CA GLN A 55 2.79 8.25 -20.90
C GLN A 55 1.48 8.37 -21.67
N ALA A 56 0.37 7.85 -21.13
CA ALA A 56 -0.96 8.02 -21.73
C ALA A 56 -1.33 9.50 -21.84
N LEU A 57 -1.12 10.28 -20.76
CA LEU A 57 -1.41 11.71 -20.75
C LEU A 57 -0.55 12.48 -21.76
N GLN A 58 0.73 12.15 -21.88
CA GLN A 58 1.61 12.73 -22.90
C GLN A 58 1.11 12.45 -24.32
N MET A 59 0.64 11.23 -24.59
CA MET A 59 0.08 10.89 -25.91
C MET A 59 -1.22 11.64 -26.19
N ILE A 60 -2.07 11.82 -25.17
CA ILE A 60 -3.29 12.64 -25.29
C ILE A 60 -2.93 14.08 -25.65
N ILE A 61 -1.97 14.69 -24.95
CA ILE A 61 -1.52 16.06 -25.23
C ILE A 61 -0.97 16.17 -26.66
N LEU A 62 -0.15 15.21 -27.08
CA LEU A 62 0.43 15.19 -28.42
C LEU A 62 -0.65 15.12 -29.52
N ILE A 63 -1.67 14.29 -29.33
CA ILE A 63 -2.77 14.15 -30.29
C ILE A 63 -3.64 15.41 -30.30
N ALA A 64 -3.99 15.94 -29.12
CA ALA A 64 -4.83 17.12 -28.97
C ALA A 64 -4.22 18.39 -29.60
N THR A 65 -2.90 18.49 -29.64
CA THR A 65 -2.17 19.67 -30.15
C THR A 65 -1.81 19.60 -31.63
N GLY A 66 -2.26 18.57 -32.35
CA GLY A 66 -2.06 18.48 -33.81
C GLY A 66 -1.16 17.33 -34.25
N THR A 67 -0.84 16.37 -33.37
CA THR A 67 -0.05 15.16 -33.63
C THR A 67 1.42 15.43 -33.99
N ASN A 68 2.26 14.39 -33.92
CA ASN A 68 3.70 14.49 -34.23
C ASN A 68 4.02 14.90 -35.69
N LYS A 69 3.02 14.88 -36.59
CA LYS A 69 3.18 15.32 -38.00
C LYS A 69 2.62 16.72 -38.27
N GLY A 70 1.79 17.26 -37.38
CA GLY A 70 1.15 18.58 -37.52
C GLY A 70 1.70 19.64 -36.55
N GLY A 71 2.83 19.38 -35.89
CA GLY A 71 3.44 20.31 -34.93
C GLY A 71 2.94 20.17 -33.49
N GLY A 72 2.35 19.02 -33.13
CA GLY A 72 1.86 18.74 -31.79
C GLY A 72 2.95 18.81 -30.71
N TYR A 73 2.56 19.26 -29.52
CA TYR A 73 3.44 19.42 -28.37
C TYR A 73 3.77 18.06 -27.75
N PHE A 74 5.06 17.70 -27.79
CA PHE A 74 5.57 16.57 -27.05
C PHE A 74 6.15 17.05 -25.72
N ALA A 75 5.61 16.54 -24.60
CA ALA A 75 6.08 16.93 -23.28
C ALA A 75 7.59 16.65 -23.13
N SER A 76 8.35 17.68 -22.72
CA SER A 76 9.78 17.53 -22.45
C SER A 76 10.00 16.66 -21.20
N LYS A 77 11.23 16.16 -21.00
CA LYS A 77 11.55 15.28 -19.86
C LYS A 77 11.15 15.88 -18.50
N GLY A 78 11.30 17.19 -18.34
CA GLY A 78 10.91 17.89 -17.12
C GLY A 78 9.40 17.97 -16.93
N VAL A 79 8.64 18.22 -18.00
CA VAL A 79 7.17 18.24 -17.95
C VAL A 79 6.63 16.83 -17.69
N PHE A 80 7.20 15.81 -18.31
CA PHE A 80 6.85 14.41 -18.05
C PHE A 80 7.08 14.03 -16.59
N LEU A 81 8.23 14.40 -16.01
CA LEU A 81 8.52 14.15 -14.60
C LEU A 81 7.52 14.88 -13.68
N CYS A 82 7.15 16.13 -14.02
CA CYS A 82 6.15 16.88 -13.28
C CYS A 82 4.77 16.19 -13.32
N LEU A 83 4.33 15.74 -14.50
CA LEU A 83 3.08 14.98 -14.66
C LEU A 83 3.10 13.68 -13.84
N TYR A 84 4.21 12.96 -13.87
CA TYR A 84 4.43 11.74 -13.10
C TYR A 84 4.33 11.98 -11.59
N MET A 85 5.05 12.97 -11.07
CA MET A 85 4.99 13.33 -9.66
C MET A 85 3.60 13.82 -9.24
N ALA A 86 2.92 14.60 -10.10
CA ALA A 86 1.56 15.06 -9.84
C ALA A 86 0.57 13.90 -9.75
N LEU A 87 0.66 12.91 -10.65
CA LEU A 87 -0.21 11.74 -10.62
C LEU A 87 -0.01 10.90 -9.35
N ILE A 88 1.24 10.71 -8.91
CA ILE A 88 1.54 10.03 -7.64
C ILE A 88 0.95 10.80 -6.45
N LEU A 89 1.13 12.12 -6.40
CA LEU A 89 0.61 12.94 -5.30
C LEU A 89 -0.91 12.94 -5.25
N ILE A 90 -1.58 13.06 -6.39
CA ILE A 90 -3.04 13.00 -6.48
C ILE A 90 -3.52 11.64 -5.99
N TRP A 91 -2.90 10.55 -6.43
CA TRP A 91 -3.25 9.20 -5.99
C TRP A 91 -3.06 9.03 -4.48
N ALA A 92 -1.93 9.48 -3.93
CA ALA A 92 -1.65 9.38 -2.51
C ALA A 92 -2.65 10.17 -1.65
N VAL A 93 -3.02 11.39 -2.08
CA VAL A 93 -3.97 12.23 -1.36
C VAL A 93 -5.38 11.65 -1.44
N VAL A 94 -5.83 11.26 -2.63
CA VAL A 94 -7.18 10.69 -2.83
C VAL A 94 -7.29 9.35 -2.10
N GLY A 95 -6.30 8.47 -2.23
CA GLY A 95 -6.27 7.18 -1.53
C GLY A 95 -6.28 7.35 -0.02
N GLY A 96 -5.42 8.23 0.52
CA GLY A 96 -5.39 8.53 1.95
C GLY A 96 -6.71 9.10 2.47
N LEU A 97 -7.31 10.06 1.77
CA LEU A 97 -8.61 10.63 2.14
C LEU A 97 -9.74 9.58 2.10
N LEU A 98 -9.74 8.70 1.10
CA LEU A 98 -10.71 7.62 1.01
C LEU A 98 -10.62 6.68 2.20
N VAL A 99 -9.41 6.27 2.62
CA VAL A 99 -9.23 5.43 3.81
C VAL A 99 -9.71 6.15 5.08
N ILE A 100 -9.32 7.42 5.26
CA ILE A 100 -9.71 8.21 6.44
C ILE A 100 -11.23 8.35 6.57
N VAL A 101 -11.95 8.47 5.44
CA VAL A 101 -13.41 8.66 5.44
C VAL A 101 -14.17 7.33 5.43
N MET A 102 -13.72 6.34 4.66
CA MET A 102 -14.42 5.06 4.53
C MET A 102 -14.26 4.17 5.75
N LEU A 103 -13.08 4.17 6.39
CA LEU A 103 -12.80 3.28 7.51
C LEU A 103 -13.78 3.51 8.68
N PRO A 104 -14.09 4.75 9.11
CA PRO A 104 -15.11 4.99 10.15
C PRO A 104 -16.55 4.69 9.69
N LEU A 105 -16.85 4.79 8.40
CA LEU A 105 -18.18 4.54 7.85
C LEU A 105 -18.51 3.03 7.77
N VAL A 106 -17.50 2.21 7.48
CA VAL A 106 -17.64 0.75 7.35
C VAL A 106 -17.45 0.04 8.70
N ALA A 107 -16.78 0.68 9.66
CA ALA A 107 -16.54 0.10 10.98
C ALA A 107 -17.85 -0.11 11.78
N PRO A 108 -18.18 -1.35 12.20
CA PRO A 108 -19.39 -1.65 12.96
C PRO A 108 -19.39 -1.07 14.39
N SER A 109 -18.21 -0.69 14.92
CA SER A 109 -18.06 0.02 16.20
C SER A 109 -16.88 0.98 16.13
N THR A 110 -17.11 2.26 16.39
CA THR A 110 -16.05 3.28 16.45
C THR A 110 -15.57 3.43 17.90
N GLN A 111 -14.26 3.31 18.11
CA GLN A 111 -13.63 3.64 19.40
C GLN A 111 -13.53 5.17 19.53
N PRO A 112 -13.61 5.73 20.74
CA PRO A 112 -13.54 7.18 20.94
C PRO A 112 -12.18 7.73 20.48
N ALA A 113 -12.13 8.95 19.95
CA ALA A 113 -10.89 9.57 19.45
C ALA A 113 -9.76 9.59 20.51
N SER A 114 -10.12 9.72 21.79
CA SER A 114 -9.16 9.61 22.90
C SER A 114 -8.50 8.22 22.95
N TYR A 115 -9.22 7.14 22.66
CA TYR A 115 -8.61 5.81 22.59
C TYR A 115 -7.60 5.72 21.44
N VAL A 116 -7.92 6.25 20.26
CA VAL A 116 -7.02 6.25 19.08
C VAL A 116 -5.71 7.00 19.33
N PHE A 117 -5.77 8.16 20.00
CA PHE A 117 -4.58 9.00 20.19
C PHE A 117 -3.81 8.74 21.49
N THR A 118 -4.40 7.98 22.43
CA THR A 118 -3.81 7.80 23.78
C THR A 118 -3.56 6.34 24.13
N HIS A 119 -4.20 5.39 23.45
CA HIS A 119 -4.11 3.98 23.80
C HIS A 119 -3.18 3.23 22.84
N PHE A 120 -2.01 2.84 23.35
CA PHE A 120 -1.05 2.00 22.63
C PHE A 120 -1.23 0.55 23.12
N GLU A 121 -2.02 -0.24 22.38
CA GLU A 121 -2.12 -1.70 22.60
C GLU A 121 -0.85 -2.36 22.06
N THR A 122 0.18 -2.48 22.90
CA THR A 122 1.15 -3.55 22.73
C THR A 122 0.57 -4.75 23.43
N SER A 123 -0.05 -5.68 22.71
CA SER A 123 -0.51 -6.96 23.25
C SER A 123 0.62 -8.00 23.09
N PRO A 124 1.58 -8.10 24.03
CA PRO A 124 2.77 -8.94 23.88
C PRO A 124 2.46 -10.44 23.84
N GLU A 125 1.31 -10.89 24.37
CA GLU A 125 0.89 -12.29 24.34
C GLU A 125 0.53 -12.81 22.95
N SER A 126 0.12 -11.94 22.01
CA SER A 126 -0.27 -12.34 20.65
C SER A 126 0.77 -11.97 19.57
N THR A 127 1.62 -10.97 19.82
CA THR A 127 2.58 -10.44 18.83
C THR A 127 4.03 -10.81 19.11
N GLY A 128 4.37 -11.24 20.33
CA GLY A 128 5.75 -11.61 20.72
C GLY A 128 6.75 -10.46 20.73
N VAL A 129 6.30 -9.22 20.51
CA VAL A 129 7.13 -8.02 20.46
C VAL A 129 7.11 -7.32 21.83
N SER A 130 8.24 -7.36 22.54
CA SER A 130 8.40 -6.70 23.85
C SER A 130 8.98 -5.29 23.77
N SER A 131 9.56 -4.90 22.64
CA SER A 131 10.24 -3.61 22.48
C SER A 131 9.34 -2.57 21.82
N ILE A 132 8.96 -1.57 22.60
CA ILE A 132 8.22 -0.37 22.16
C ILE A 132 8.82 0.28 20.90
N PRO A 133 10.15 0.53 20.79
CA PRO A 133 10.69 1.14 19.58
C PRO A 133 10.54 0.27 18.32
N TYR A 134 10.55 -1.06 18.47
CA TYR A 134 10.32 -1.97 17.34
C TYR A 134 8.84 -1.98 16.92
N ALA A 135 7.92 -1.96 17.89
CA ALA A 135 6.49 -1.81 17.61
C ALA A 135 6.18 -0.49 16.89
N VAL A 136 6.86 0.61 17.25
CA VAL A 136 6.70 1.92 16.58
C VAL A 136 7.23 1.87 15.13
N ILE A 137 8.38 1.24 14.90
CA ILE A 137 8.91 1.09 13.54
C ILE A 137 7.96 0.24 12.69
N LEU A 138 7.43 -0.86 13.25
CA LEU A 138 6.44 -1.70 12.57
C LEU A 138 5.12 -0.96 12.32
N SER A 139 4.64 -0.14 13.26
CA SER A 139 3.40 0.64 13.07
C SER A 139 3.56 1.74 12.02
N VAL A 140 4.74 2.38 11.95
CA VAL A 140 5.05 3.33 10.88
C VAL A 140 5.14 2.61 9.53
N LEU A 141 5.77 1.45 9.48
CA LEU A 141 5.86 0.62 8.28
C LEU A 141 4.47 0.17 7.80
N LEU A 142 3.60 -0.26 8.73
CA LEU A 142 2.21 -0.62 8.45
C LEU A 142 1.39 0.59 7.99
N SER A 143 1.60 1.77 8.60
CA SER A 143 0.91 3.00 8.20
C SER A 143 1.29 3.44 6.79
N ILE A 144 2.58 3.34 6.44
CA ILE A 144 3.08 3.55 5.08
C ILE A 144 2.41 2.55 4.14
N TYR A 145 2.35 1.28 4.51
CA TYR A 145 1.71 0.24 3.72
C TYR A 145 0.21 0.52 3.49
N SER A 146 -0.57 0.80 4.54
CA SER A 146 -2.01 1.13 4.42
C SER A 146 -2.28 2.43 3.66
N LEU A 147 -1.33 3.37 3.64
CA LEU A 147 -1.44 4.60 2.85
C LEU A 147 -1.21 4.33 1.35
N PHE A 148 -0.45 3.29 1.01
CA PHE A 148 0.01 3.01 -0.36
C PHE A 148 -0.63 1.79 -1.01
N ASP A 149 -1.18 0.85 -0.24
CA ASP A 149 -1.83 -0.34 -0.78
C ASP A 149 -3.06 -0.75 0.04
N TYR A 150 -4.14 -0.96 -0.70
CA TYR A 150 -5.47 -1.27 -0.19
C TYR A 150 -5.60 -2.80 -0.06
N ASP A 151 -4.78 -3.43 0.79
CA ASP A 151 -4.90 -4.85 1.13
C ASP A 151 -5.47 -5.05 2.56
N ALA A 152 -6.41 -4.18 2.93
CA ALA A 152 -7.22 -4.27 4.14
C ALA A 152 -8.66 -4.71 3.86
N SER A 153 -8.88 -5.40 2.74
CA SER A 153 -10.18 -5.97 2.41
C SER A 153 -10.03 -7.46 2.11
N TYR A 154 -9.89 -8.25 3.19
CA TYR A 154 -10.76 -9.38 3.54
C TYR A 154 -10.61 -9.71 5.03
#